data_AF-A0A1F3WRR9-F1
#
_entry.id   AF-A0A1F3WRR9-F1
#
_cell.length_a   1.000
_cell.length_b   1.000
_cell.length_c   1.000
_cell.angle_alpha   90.00
_cell.angle_beta   90.00
_cell.angle_gamma   90.00
#
_symmetry.space_group_name_H-M   'P 1'
#
loop_
_entity.id
_entity.type
_entity.pdbx_description
1 polymer ?
#
loop_
_entity_poly.entity_id
_entity_poly.type
_entity_poly.pdbx_seq_one_letter_code
_entity_poly.pdbx_strand_id
1 'polypeptide(L)'
;MRCPSITIYTDNLPDNVGGCANACVVRIRTKYRSDAGIHAHEAEHVRQWYVGVLIGALAALAISSMSSEWPGYWPLALSAGGALHPLAYLLLPRYRLWAEARAYRIQATHYPDDRTRLFAGFITTSYGLEITPGTALDAITKC
;
A
#
# COMPACT_ATOMS: atom_id res chain seq x y z
N MET A 1 4.42 -1.16 -14.37
CA MET A 1 5.13 -2.40 -14.00
C MET A 1 4.40 -3.05 -12.83
N ARG A 2 4.14 -4.36 -12.88
CA ARG A 2 3.62 -5.10 -11.72
C ARG A 2 4.80 -5.53 -10.85
N CYS A 3 4.80 -5.14 -9.58
CA CYS A 3 5.77 -5.64 -8.62
C CYS A 3 5.51 -7.13 -8.33
N PRO A 4 6.54 -7.95 -8.08
CA PRO A 4 6.35 -9.34 -7.70
C PRO A 4 5.49 -9.46 -6.43
N SER A 5 4.45 -10.28 -6.46
CA SER A 5 3.63 -10.58 -5.30
C SER A 5 3.09 -12.00 -5.34
N ILE A 6 2.77 -12.53 -4.17
CA ILE A 6 2.11 -13.83 -4.02
C ILE A 6 0.67 -13.55 -3.63
N THR A 7 -0.28 -13.86 -4.51
CA THR A 7 -1.71 -13.70 -4.24
C THR A 7 -2.32 -15.00 -3.73
N ILE A 8 -2.91 -14.95 -2.54
CA ILE A 8 -3.62 -16.05 -1.90
C ILE A 8 -5.11 -15.69 -1.84
N TYR A 9 -5.96 -16.53 -2.41
CA TYR A 9 -7.41 -16.34 -2.32
C TYR A 9 -7.94 -17.03 -1.08
N THR A 10 -8.55 -16.26 -0.17
CA THR A 10 -9.01 -16.75 1.13
C THR A 10 -10.12 -15.87 1.67
N ASP A 11 -11.10 -16.48 2.32
CA ASP A 11 -12.18 -15.75 3.00
C ASP A 11 -11.87 -15.46 4.47
N ASN A 12 -10.68 -15.88 4.94
CA ASN A 12 -10.15 -15.55 6.26
C ASN A 12 -9.57 -14.11 6.28
N LEU A 13 -10.46 -13.14 6.13
CA LEU A 13 -10.21 -11.69 6.20
C LEU A 13 -11.33 -11.03 7.03
N PRO A 14 -11.10 -9.85 7.65
CA PRO A 14 -12.15 -9.10 8.34
C PRO A 14 -13.30 -8.73 7.40
N ASP A 15 -14.55 -8.77 7.86
CA ASP A 15 -15.78 -8.70 7.04
C ASP A 15 -15.84 -7.50 6.08
N ASN A 16 -15.28 -6.36 6.48
CA ASN A 16 -15.25 -5.12 5.71
C ASN A 16 -14.06 -4.99 4.74
N VAL A 17 -13.22 -6.02 4.61
CA VAL A 17 -11.99 -5.99 3.82
C VAL A 17 -12.11 -6.90 2.60
N GLY A 18 -11.95 -6.34 1.39
CA GLY A 18 -11.98 -7.09 0.13
C GLY A 18 -10.65 -7.77 -0.21
N GLY A 19 -9.54 -7.14 0.16
CA GLY A 19 -8.18 -7.66 0.05
C GLY A 19 -7.26 -7.01 1.07
N CYS A 20 -6.09 -7.60 1.29
CA CYS A 20 -5.08 -7.09 2.21
C CYS A 20 -3.68 -7.48 1.74
N ALA A 21 -2.84 -6.47 1.50
CA ALA A 21 -1.43 -6.62 1.23
C ALA A 21 -0.59 -6.52 2.52
N ASN A 22 0.28 -7.50 2.74
CA ASN A 22 1.32 -7.48 3.77
C ASN A 22 2.66 -7.79 3.10
N ALA A 23 3.51 -6.76 2.98
CA ALA A 23 4.73 -6.83 2.19
C ALA A 23 4.44 -7.32 0.74
N CYS A 24 5.04 -8.44 0.31
CA CYS A 24 4.80 -9.04 -1.00
C CYS A 24 3.68 -10.09 -1.01
N VAL A 25 3.02 -10.35 0.12
CA VAL A 25 1.92 -11.32 0.22
C VAL A 25 0.59 -10.58 0.17
N VAL A 26 -0.27 -10.95 -0.77
CA VAL A 26 -1.58 -10.35 -0.97
C VAL A 26 -2.65 -11.39 -0.70
N ARG A 27 -3.62 -11.08 0.16
CA ARG A 27 -4.79 -11.93 0.42
C ARG A 27 -6.02 -11.27 -0.16
N ILE A 28 -6.83 -12.01 -0.91
CA ILE A 28 -8.05 -11.48 -1.56
C ILE A 28 -9.19 -12.44 -1.30
N ARG A 29 -10.40 -11.92 -1.00
CA ARG A 29 -11.57 -12.78 -0.83
C ARG A 29 -11.85 -13.59 -2.09
N THR A 30 -12.31 -14.82 -1.93
CA THR A 30 -12.48 -15.75 -3.05
C THR A 30 -13.45 -15.20 -4.11
N LYS A 31 -14.52 -14.51 -3.66
CA LYS A 31 -15.51 -13.84 -4.52
C LYS A 31 -14.94 -12.74 -5.43
N TYR A 32 -13.78 -12.17 -5.10
CA TYR A 32 -13.13 -11.10 -5.86
C TYR A 32 -11.98 -11.58 -6.74
N ARG A 33 -11.85 -12.90 -6.95
CA ARG A 33 -10.77 -13.50 -7.77
C ARG A 33 -10.67 -12.93 -9.20
N SER A 34 -11.79 -12.52 -9.77
CA SER A 34 -11.87 -11.96 -11.12
C SER A 34 -11.99 -10.43 -11.13
N ASP A 35 -11.91 -9.78 -9.96
CA ASP A 35 -12.02 -8.33 -9.84
C ASP A 35 -10.64 -7.69 -10.05
N ALA A 36 -10.42 -7.22 -11.28
CA ALA A 36 -9.18 -6.56 -11.66
C ALA A 36 -8.90 -5.29 -10.84
N GLY A 37 -9.94 -4.58 -10.40
CA GLY A 37 -9.80 -3.37 -9.60
C GLY A 37 -9.28 -3.64 -8.19
N ILE A 38 -9.81 -4.67 -7.52
CA ILE A 38 -9.30 -5.08 -6.21
C ILE A 38 -7.87 -5.58 -6.31
N HIS A 39 -7.54 -6.36 -7.35
CA HIS A 39 -6.16 -6.78 -7.58
C HIS A 39 -5.21 -5.59 -7.77
N ALA A 40 -5.66 -4.55 -8.50
CA ALA A 40 -4.88 -3.36 -8.73
C ALA A 40 -4.69 -2.50 -7.46
N HIS A 41 -5.71 -2.44 -6.60
CA HIS A 41 -5.65 -1.83 -5.27
C HIS A 41 -4.53 -2.46 -4.42
N GLU A 42 -4.59 -3.78 -4.23
CA GLU A 42 -3.59 -4.49 -3.41
C GLU A 42 -2.19 -4.43 -4.02
N ALA A 43 -2.09 -4.50 -5.35
CA ALA A 43 -0.81 -4.36 -6.05
C ALA A 43 -0.17 -2.98 -5.84
N GLU A 44 -0.96 -1.93 -5.65
CA GLU A 44 -0.44 -0.60 -5.34
C GLU A 44 0.20 -0.56 -3.95
N HIS A 45 -0.38 -1.20 -2.93
CA HIS A 45 0.24 -1.31 -1.61
C HIS A 45 1.55 -2.11 -1.66
N VAL A 46 1.59 -3.21 -2.43
CA VAL A 46 2.84 -3.94 -2.68
C VAL A 46 3.88 -3.02 -3.33
N ARG A 47 3.48 -2.22 -4.33
CA ARG A 47 4.37 -1.25 -4.99
C ARG A 47 4.89 -0.21 -3.99
N GLN A 48 4.03 0.32 -3.11
CA GLN A 48 4.42 1.27 -2.06
C GLN A 48 5.43 0.65 -1.09
N TRP A 49 5.27 -0.62 -0.73
CA TRP A 49 6.24 -1.36 0.07
C TRP A 49 7.59 -1.53 -0.65
N TYR A 50 7.59 -1.90 -1.94
CA TYR A 50 8.83 -2.03 -2.72
C TYR A 50 9.60 -0.71 -2.87
N VAL A 51 8.91 0.44 -2.88
CA VAL A 51 9.60 1.74 -2.84
C VAL A 51 10.42 1.88 -1.54
N GLY A 52 9.86 1.46 -0.40
CA GLY A 52 10.58 1.42 0.87
C GLY A 52 11.78 0.47 0.83
N VAL A 53 11.59 -0.74 0.27
CA VAL A 53 12.67 -1.72 0.09
C VAL A 53 13.79 -1.15 -0.79
N LEU A 54 13.47 -0.46 -1.88
CA LEU A 54 14.46 0.18 -2.76
C LEU A 54 15.26 1.26 -2.02
N ILE A 55 14.59 2.10 -1.23
CA ILE A 55 15.27 3.10 -0.39
C ILE A 55 16.25 2.41 0.57
N GLY A 56 15.80 1.33 1.24
CA GLY A 56 16.65 0.54 2.12
C GLY A 56 17.83 -0.11 1.41
N ALA A 57 17.64 -0.60 0.18
CA ALA A 57 18.69 -1.21 -0.62
C ALA A 57 19.75 -0.21 -1.07
N LEU A 58 19.34 0.99 -1.49
CA LEU A 58 20.27 2.07 -1.82
C LEU A 58 21.05 2.54 -0.59
N ALA A 59 20.39 2.64 0.57
CA ALA A 59 21.06 2.96 1.83
C ALA A 59 22.04 1.86 2.26
N ALA A 60 21.65 0.59 2.14
CA ALA A 60 22.51 -0.55 2.44
C ALA A 60 23.76 -0.56 1.54
N LEU A 61 23.59 -0.28 0.24
CA LEU A 61 24.71 -0.15 -0.70
C LEU A 61 25.64 0.99 -0.31
N ALA A 62 25.09 2.16 0.01
CA ALA A 62 25.89 3.31 0.45
C ALA A 62 26.66 3.03 1.74
N ILE A 63 26.04 2.37 2.73
CA ILE A 63 26.71 1.99 3.99
C ILE A 63 27.82 0.96 3.74
N SER A 64 27.57 -0.01 2.86
CA SER A 64 28.54 -1.06 2.54
C SER A 64 29.79 -0.54 1.82
N SER A 65 29.70 0.61 1.16
CA SER A 65 30.82 1.24 0.45
C SER A 65 31.63 2.22 1.30
N MET A 66 31.26 2.43 2.57
CA MET A 66 31.99 3.31 3.48
C MET A 66 33.24 2.61 4.03
N SER A 67 34.37 3.32 4.08
CA SER A 67 35.65 2.83 4.64
C SER A 67 35.70 2.84 6.18
N SER A 68 34.54 2.99 6.84
CA SER A 68 34.41 3.05 8.30
C SER A 68 34.07 1.67 8.88
N GLU A 69 33.85 1.57 10.20
CA GLU A 69 33.36 0.33 10.84
C GLU A 69 31.85 0.06 10.58
N TRP A 70 31.20 0.90 9.79
CA TRP A 70 29.77 0.84 9.52
C TRP A 70 29.29 -0.25 8.54
N PRO A 71 30.13 -0.96 7.76
CA PRO A 71 29.67 -2.01 6.85
C PRO A 71 28.83 -3.10 7.53
N GLY A 72 28.96 -3.35 8.83
CA GLY A 72 28.09 -4.30 9.55
C GLY A 72 26.60 -3.93 9.59
N TYR A 73 26.23 -2.66 9.32
CA TYR A 73 24.86 -2.17 9.46
C TYR A 73 24.03 -2.21 8.17
N TRP A 74 24.57 -2.67 7.03
CA TRP A 74 23.78 -2.79 5.79
C TRP A 74 22.49 -3.64 5.94
N PRO A 75 22.41 -4.71 6.77
CA PRO A 75 21.16 -5.45 6.95
C PRO A 75 20.10 -4.63 7.69
N LEU A 76 20.52 -3.73 8.59
CA LEU A 76 19.62 -2.82 9.30
C LEU A 76 18.96 -1.84 8.32
N ALA A 77 19.72 -1.33 7.34
CA ALA A 77 19.18 -0.44 6.32
C ALA A 77 18.12 -1.12 5.43
N LEU A 78 18.33 -2.38 5.04
CA LEU A 78 17.31 -3.17 4.33
C LEU A 78 16.06 -3.40 5.17
N SER A 79 16.24 -3.75 6.45
CA SER A 79 15.15 -3.99 7.38
C SER A 79 14.33 -2.72 7.62
N ALA A 80 15.01 -1.58 7.79
CA ALA A 80 14.39 -0.27 7.89
C ALA A 80 13.60 0.11 6.62
N GLY A 81 14.14 -0.18 5.43
CA GLY A 81 13.44 0.02 4.16
C GLY A 81 12.15 -0.80 4.05
N GLY A 82 12.20 -2.07 4.41
CA GLY A 82 11.01 -2.94 4.44
C GLY A 82 9.96 -2.52 5.47
N ALA A 83 10.39 -1.86 6.57
CA ALA A 83 9.50 -1.32 7.59
C ALA A 83 8.93 0.06 7.25
N LEU A 84 9.50 0.78 6.27
CA LEU A 84 9.15 2.17 5.98
C LEU A 84 7.67 2.35 5.67
N HIS A 85 7.12 1.57 4.74
CA HIS A 85 5.71 1.64 4.37
C HIS A 85 4.76 1.27 5.53
N PRO A 86 4.88 0.08 6.18
CA PRO A 86 3.95 -0.29 7.26
C PRO A 86 4.05 0.65 8.48
N LEU A 87 5.24 1.15 8.84
CA LEU A 87 5.38 2.10 9.94
C LEU A 87 4.79 3.47 9.59
N ALA A 88 5.06 3.99 8.38
CA ALA A 88 4.45 5.24 7.94
C ALA A 88 2.92 5.12 7.87
N TYR A 89 2.40 3.98 7.42
CA TYR A 89 0.96 3.70 7.38
C TYR A 89 0.33 3.65 8.78
N LEU A 90 1.02 3.04 9.76
CA LEU A 90 0.54 2.95 11.13
C LEU A 90 0.58 4.32 11.84
N LEU A 91 1.67 5.06 11.69
CA LEU A 91 1.98 6.22 12.53
C LEU A 91 1.54 7.56 11.94
N LEU A 92 1.40 7.66 10.61
CA LEU A 92 1.17 8.95 9.94
C LEU A 92 -0.18 8.92 9.19
N PRO A 93 -1.25 9.49 9.77
CA PRO A 93 -2.58 9.54 9.14
C PRO A 93 -2.56 10.15 7.73
N ARG A 94 -1.71 11.16 7.50
CA ARG A 94 -1.53 11.77 6.17
C ARG A 94 -0.94 10.80 5.15
N TYR A 95 0.01 9.97 5.57
CA TYR A 95 0.59 8.95 4.69
C TYR A 95 -0.43 7.84 4.41
N ARG A 96 -1.16 7.40 5.44
CA ARG A 96 -2.27 6.44 5.27
C ARG A 96 -3.31 6.95 4.27
N LEU A 97 -3.77 8.20 4.41
CA LEU A 97 -4.68 8.82 3.46
C LEU A 97 -4.11 8.84 2.04
N TRP A 98 -2.84 9.23 1.88
CA TRP A 98 -2.18 9.23 0.58
C TRP A 98 -2.09 7.83 -0.04
N ALA A 99 -1.73 6.83 0.78
CA ALA A 99 -1.57 5.44 0.35
C ALA A 99 -2.90 4.87 -0.17
N GLU A 100 -3.97 5.04 0.60
CA GLU A 100 -5.32 4.57 0.26
C GLU A 100 -5.92 5.32 -0.92
N ALA A 101 -5.85 6.66 -0.92
CA ALA A 101 -6.40 7.46 -2.01
C ALA A 101 -5.74 7.11 -3.35
N ARG A 102 -4.44 6.79 -3.34
CA ARG A 102 -3.73 6.36 -4.53
C ARG A 102 -4.12 4.94 -4.97
N ALA A 103 -4.29 4.00 -4.04
CA ALA A 103 -4.76 2.65 -4.33
C ALA A 103 -6.17 2.66 -4.93
N TYR A 104 -7.09 3.41 -4.33
CA TYR A 104 -8.46 3.57 -4.85
C TYR A 104 -8.52 4.29 -6.20
N ARG A 105 -7.64 5.26 -6.45
CA ARG A 105 -7.55 5.90 -7.77
C ARG A 105 -7.16 4.90 -8.86
N ILE A 106 -6.18 4.05 -8.59
CA ILE A 106 -5.77 3.00 -9.53
C ILE A 106 -6.92 2.01 -9.73
N GLN A 107 -7.54 1.54 -8.64
CA GLN A 107 -8.69 0.66 -8.67
C GLN A 107 -9.85 1.24 -9.51
N ALA A 108 -10.13 2.55 -9.41
CA ALA A 108 -11.17 3.21 -10.18
C ALA A 108 -10.98 3.07 -11.70
N THR A 109 -9.73 3.02 -12.19
CA THR A 109 -9.45 2.89 -13.64
C THR A 109 -9.82 1.52 -14.22
N HIS A 110 -10.11 0.54 -13.37
CA HIS A 110 -10.50 -0.82 -13.75
C HIS A 110 -12.02 -1.03 -13.79
N TYR A 111 -12.82 -0.02 -13.47
CA TYR A 111 -14.28 -0.09 -13.53
C TYR A 111 -14.83 0.86 -14.61
N PRO A 112 -15.89 0.44 -15.32
CA PRO A 112 -16.52 1.29 -16.34
C PRO A 112 -17.36 2.42 -15.72
N ASP A 113 -17.75 2.29 -14.45
CA ASP A 113 -18.56 3.22 -13.68
C ASP A 113 -17.73 4.06 -12.69
N ASP A 114 -18.21 5.28 -12.38
CA ASP A 114 -17.57 6.13 -11.38
C ASP A 114 -17.87 5.64 -9.95
N ARG A 115 -16.87 5.02 -9.33
CA ARG A 115 -16.91 4.52 -7.95
C ARG A 115 -16.16 5.41 -6.95
N THR A 116 -15.67 6.58 -7.36
CA THR A 116 -14.83 7.44 -6.50
C THR A 116 -15.54 7.85 -5.21
N ARG A 117 -16.85 8.11 -5.25
CA ARG A 117 -17.66 8.41 -4.04
C ARG A 117 -17.77 7.21 -3.10
N LEU A 118 -17.93 6.00 -3.65
CA LEU A 118 -17.95 4.77 -2.86
C LEU A 118 -16.61 4.58 -2.13
N PHE A 119 -15.50 4.76 -2.85
CA PHE A 119 -14.15 4.66 -2.29
C PHE A 119 -13.85 5.73 -1.24
N ALA A 120 -14.30 6.97 -1.47
CA ALA A 120 -14.22 8.03 -0.45
C ALA A 120 -14.97 7.62 0.83
N GLY A 121 -16.13 6.98 0.70
CA GLY A 121 -16.86 6.39 1.81
C GLY A 121 -16.04 5.35 2.58
N PHE A 122 -15.36 4.43 1.89
CA PHE A 122 -14.45 3.47 2.54
C PHE A 122 -13.30 4.16 3.27
N ILE A 123 -12.64 5.15 2.65
CA ILE A 123 -11.56 5.93 3.28
C ILE A 123 -12.02 6.55 4.62
N THR A 124 -13.22 7.14 4.66
CA THR A 124 -13.74 7.79 5.87
C THR A 124 -14.14 6.82 6.98
N THR A 125 -14.53 5.58 6.64
CA THR A 125 -15.15 4.65 7.60
C THR A 125 -14.21 3.54 8.05
N SER A 126 -13.26 3.13 7.22
CA SER A 126 -12.50 1.89 7.43
C SER A 126 -11.06 2.11 7.87
N TYR A 127 -10.53 3.34 7.79
CA TYR A 127 -9.09 3.61 7.97
C TYR A 127 -8.74 4.47 9.19
N GLY A 128 -9.74 4.80 10.03
CA GLY A 128 -9.55 5.62 11.23
C GLY A 128 -9.01 7.01 10.91
N LEU A 129 -9.39 7.56 9.76
CA LEU A 129 -9.04 8.90 9.32
C LEU A 129 -10.24 9.80 9.67
N GLU A 130 -10.10 10.64 10.69
CA GLU A 130 -11.12 11.60 11.12
C GLU A 130 -11.27 12.74 10.07
N ILE A 131 -11.73 12.39 8.87
CA ILE A 131 -11.84 13.30 7.71
C ILE A 131 -13.23 13.20 7.08
N THR A 132 -13.61 14.24 6.34
CA THR A 132 -14.90 14.28 5.66
C THR A 132 -14.87 13.50 4.34
N PRO A 133 -16.03 13.03 3.84
CA PRO A 133 -16.13 12.41 2.52
C PRO A 133 -15.64 13.33 1.38
N GLY A 134 -15.85 14.65 1.51
CA GLY A 134 -15.34 15.63 0.54
C GLY A 134 -13.82 15.65 0.49
N THR A 135 -13.15 15.66 1.64
CA THR A 135 -11.68 15.58 1.72
C THR A 135 -11.14 14.27 1.16
N ALA A 136 -11.81 13.14 1.44
CA ALA A 136 -11.43 11.83 0.90
C ALA A 136 -11.60 11.77 -0.63
N LEU A 137 -12.70 12.30 -1.16
CA LEU A 137 -12.96 12.37 -2.60
C LEU A 137 -11.93 13.25 -3.31
N ASP A 138 -11.59 14.40 -2.71
CA ASP A 138 -10.54 15.28 -3.20
C ASP A 138 -9.18 14.56 -3.25
N ALA A 139 -8.84 13.78 -2.22
CA ALA A 139 -7.60 13.01 -2.20
C ALA A 139 -7.53 11.96 -3.34
N ILE A 140 -8.68 11.36 -3.71
CA ILE A 140 -8.75 10.42 -4.84
C ILE A 140 -8.62 11.16 -6.17
N THR A 141 -9.19 12.35 -6.31
CA THR A 141 -9.39 13.02 -7.63
C THR A 141 -8.37 14.11 -7.99
N LYS A 142 -7.75 14.80 -7.02
CA LYS A 142 -6.97 16.04 -7.26
C LYS A 142 -5.44 15.89 -7.35
N CYS A 143 -4.88 14.69 -7.47
CA CYS A 143 -3.42 14.52 -7.57
C CYS A 143 -3.01 13.64 -8.74
#